data_AF-A0A3P8EIA2-F1
#
_entry.id   AF-A0A3P8EIA2-F1
#
_cell.length_a   1.000
_cell.length_b   1.000
_cell.length_c   1.000
_cell.angle_alpha   90.00
_cell.angle_beta   90.00
_cell.angle_gamma   90.00
#
_symmetry.space_group_name_H-M   'P 1'
#
loop_
_entity.id
_entity.type
_entity.pdbx_description
1 polymer ?
#
loop_
_entity_poly.entity_id
_entity_poly.type
_entity_poly.pdbx_seq_one_letter_code
_entity_poly.pdbx_strand_id
1 'polypeptide(L)'
;MDNLLLDADGHIKIADFGMCKDGITGDATTHTFCGTPDYIAPEILLYKPYGKSVDWWSYGVLLYEMLAGQPPFEGEDEEDLFANILQHTISYPKSLSKESVSICKALLTRDPMKRLGCGSDGEKEIKEHLFFRRIDWDKIALRLVQPPFKPVTLSPRDTSNFDSEFTKVTPELSPTDKLFVMNLTQTEFSGFSFVNPEFIVEV
;
A
#
# COMPACT_ATOMS: atom_id res chain seq x y z
N MET A 1 -1.11 2.62 -8.01
CA MET A 1 -1.23 1.35 -7.25
C MET A 1 0.00 0.48 -7.49
N ASP A 2 1.20 0.96 -7.16
CA ASP A 2 2.41 0.40 -7.80
C ASP A 2 3.15 -0.59 -6.89
N ASN A 3 2.80 -0.59 -5.60
CA ASN A 3 3.44 -1.42 -4.57
C ASN A 3 2.68 -2.73 -4.28
N LEU A 4 1.66 -3.06 -5.08
CA LEU A 4 0.93 -4.32 -5.00
C LEU A 4 1.18 -5.15 -6.26
N LEU A 5 1.88 -6.26 -6.07
CA LEU A 5 2.20 -7.22 -7.13
C LEU A 5 1.33 -8.48 -6.97
N LEU A 6 1.23 -9.26 -8.05
CA LEU A 6 0.62 -10.59 -8.03
C LEU A 6 1.70 -11.64 -8.22
N ASP A 7 1.66 -12.73 -7.44
CA ASP A 7 2.45 -13.92 -7.74
C ASP A 7 1.82 -14.74 -8.88
N ALA A 8 2.50 -15.80 -9.32
CA ALA A 8 2.07 -16.62 -10.45
C ALA A 8 0.71 -17.31 -10.24
N ASP A 9 0.25 -17.44 -9.00
CA ASP A 9 -1.05 -18.00 -8.66
C ASP A 9 -2.14 -16.92 -8.47
N GLY A 10 -1.75 -15.64 -8.50
CA GLY A 10 -2.65 -14.50 -8.39
C GLY A 10 -2.83 -13.98 -6.96
N HIS A 11 -2.01 -14.43 -5.99
CA HIS A 11 -2.04 -13.87 -4.65
C HIS A 11 -1.27 -12.53 -4.60
N ILE A 12 -1.78 -11.61 -3.79
CA ILE A 12 -1.18 -10.29 -3.59
C ILE A 12 0.14 -10.41 -2.82
N LYS A 13 1.13 -9.65 -3.27
CA LYS A 13 2.41 -9.40 -2.60
C LYS A 13 2.61 -7.89 -2.48
N ILE A 14 2.90 -7.41 -1.28
CA ILE A 14 3.30 -6.02 -1.06
C ILE A 14 4.81 -5.92 -1.33
N ALA A 15 5.20 -4.93 -2.12
CA ALA A 15 6.59 -4.60 -2.42
C ALA A 15 6.93 -3.20 -1.92
N ASP A 16 8.23 -2.88 -1.92
CA ASP A 16 8.79 -1.59 -1.51
C ASP A 16 8.44 -1.15 -0.07
N PHE A 17 9.34 -1.49 0.85
CA PHE A 17 9.26 -1.11 2.27
C PHE A 17 10.15 0.10 2.59
N GLY A 18 10.64 0.85 1.59
CA GLY A 18 11.57 1.97 1.78
C GLY A 18 11.00 3.13 2.62
N MET A 19 9.67 3.19 2.75
CA MET A 19 8.95 4.21 3.52
C MET A 19 8.44 3.71 4.88
N CYS A 20 8.76 2.47 5.27
CA CYS A 20 8.33 1.92 6.54
C CYS A 20 8.98 2.64 7.74
N LYS A 21 8.23 2.71 8.83
CA LYS A 21 8.69 3.30 10.09
C LYS A 21 8.53 2.31 11.24
N ASP A 22 9.66 1.83 11.75
CA ASP A 22 9.69 0.98 12.95
C ASP A 22 9.41 1.76 14.23
N GLY A 23 9.03 1.03 15.29
CA GLY A 23 8.81 1.59 16.63
C GLY A 23 7.46 2.30 16.81
N ILE A 24 6.57 2.22 15.82
CA ILE A 24 5.21 2.77 15.90
C ILE A 24 4.28 1.72 16.52
N THR A 25 4.28 1.65 17.85
CA THR A 25 3.42 0.74 18.63
C THR A 25 2.68 1.49 19.73
N GLY A 26 1.44 1.09 20.03
CA GLY A 26 0.61 1.77 21.03
C GLY A 26 0.34 3.22 20.62
N ASP A 27 0.65 4.17 21.51
CA ASP A 27 0.46 5.60 21.30
C ASP A 27 1.68 6.30 20.65
N ALA A 28 2.68 5.54 20.20
CA ALA A 28 3.84 6.11 19.52
C ALA A 28 3.44 6.76 18.18
N THR A 29 3.95 7.96 17.92
CA THR A 29 3.67 8.74 16.71
C THR A 29 4.94 9.22 16.01
N THR A 30 4.81 9.60 14.75
CA THR A 30 5.85 10.27 13.96
C THR A 30 5.31 11.51 13.24
N HIS A 31 6.20 12.26 12.57
CA HIS A 31 5.90 13.55 11.95
C HIS A 31 6.46 13.70 10.53
N THR A 32 7.12 12.68 9.98
CA THR A 32 7.74 12.78 8.65
C THR A 32 6.66 13.03 7.60
N PHE A 33 6.80 14.07 6.79
CA PHE A 33 5.91 14.29 5.66
C PHE A 33 6.37 13.40 4.50
N CYS A 34 5.61 12.35 4.20
CA CYS A 34 5.94 11.41 3.14
C CYS A 34 4.73 10.61 2.65
N GLY A 35 4.88 10.00 1.47
CA GLY A 35 3.85 9.20 0.81
C GLY A 35 3.59 9.70 -0.61
N THR A 36 2.85 8.91 -1.38
CA THR A 36 2.36 9.31 -2.69
C THR A 36 1.18 10.28 -2.51
N PRO A 37 1.13 11.42 -3.24
CA PRO A 37 0.10 12.46 -3.07
C PRO A 37 -1.34 11.93 -3.02
N ASP A 38 -1.71 10.98 -3.87
CA ASP A 38 -3.08 10.45 -3.94
C ASP A 38 -3.51 9.64 -2.69
N TYR A 39 -2.54 9.06 -1.98
CA TYR A 39 -2.78 8.15 -0.85
C TYR A 39 -2.49 8.78 0.50
N ILE A 40 -2.06 10.05 0.53
CA ILE A 40 -1.65 10.74 1.75
C ILE A 40 -2.86 11.04 2.65
N ALA A 41 -2.69 10.83 3.96
CA ALA A 41 -3.76 11.02 4.93
C ALA A 41 -3.93 12.50 5.34
N PRO A 42 -5.16 12.95 5.68
CA PRO A 42 -5.44 14.32 6.10
C PRO A 42 -4.57 14.81 7.26
N GLU A 43 -4.28 13.94 8.22
CA GLU A 43 -3.44 14.28 9.37
C GLU A 43 -1.98 14.59 8.99
N ILE A 44 -1.44 13.97 7.94
CA ILE A 44 -0.10 14.26 7.42
C ILE A 44 -0.08 15.64 6.76
N LEU A 45 -1.09 15.94 5.93
CA LEU A 45 -1.26 17.26 5.28
C LEU A 45 -1.42 18.40 6.29
N LEU A 46 -2.02 18.10 7.44
CA LEU A 46 -2.18 19.05 8.55
C LEU A 46 -0.96 19.09 9.49
N TYR A 47 0.15 18.45 9.15
CA TYR A 47 1.38 18.37 9.95
C TYR A 47 1.14 17.85 11.39
N LYS A 48 0.14 16.99 11.58
CA LYS A 48 -0.16 16.39 12.88
C LYS A 48 0.68 15.13 13.11
N PRO A 49 1.05 14.82 14.36
CA PRO A 49 1.59 13.51 14.68
C PRO A 49 0.62 12.41 14.27
N TYR A 50 1.16 11.34 13.69
CA TYR A 50 0.37 10.21 13.21
C TYR A 50 1.02 8.87 13.55
N GLY A 51 0.22 7.80 13.54
CA GLY A 51 0.65 6.42 13.73
C GLY A 51 0.07 5.53 12.63
N LYS A 52 -0.36 4.30 12.98
CA LYS A 52 -0.98 3.33 12.05
C LYS A 52 -2.25 3.83 11.31
N SER A 53 -2.81 4.98 11.70
CA SER A 53 -4.04 5.51 11.11
C SER A 53 -3.88 5.84 9.63
N VAL A 54 -2.67 6.26 9.22
CA VAL A 54 -2.38 6.68 7.85
C VAL A 54 -2.46 5.50 6.88
N ASP A 55 -2.02 4.32 7.31
CA ASP A 55 -2.10 3.09 6.51
C ASP A 55 -3.55 2.70 6.22
N TRP A 56 -4.44 2.84 7.21
CA TRP A 56 -5.88 2.58 7.02
C TRP A 56 -6.55 3.59 6.08
N TRP A 57 -6.09 4.83 6.06
CA TRP A 57 -6.55 5.80 5.08
C TRP A 57 -6.11 5.42 3.68
N SER A 58 -4.81 5.14 3.48
CA SER A 58 -4.26 4.73 2.18
C SER A 58 -4.92 3.44 1.69
N TYR A 59 -5.21 2.50 2.60
CA TYR A 59 -6.01 1.31 2.30
C TYR A 59 -7.44 1.65 1.84
N GLY A 60 -8.08 2.65 2.46
CA GLY A 60 -9.39 3.17 2.04
C GLY A 60 -9.38 3.78 0.65
N VAL A 61 -8.33 4.55 0.32
CA VAL A 61 -8.14 5.15 -1.02
C VAL A 61 -7.97 4.05 -2.06
N LEU A 62 -7.04 3.11 -1.80
CA LEU A 62 -6.80 1.94 -2.65
C LEU A 62 -8.07 1.12 -2.89
N LEU A 63 -8.82 0.83 -1.83
CA LEU A 63 -10.05 0.05 -1.92
C LEU A 63 -11.10 0.78 -2.76
N TYR A 64 -11.22 2.10 -2.61
CA TYR A 64 -12.10 2.91 -3.44
C TYR A 64 -11.70 2.83 -4.92
N GLU A 65 -10.41 2.99 -5.24
CA GLU A 65 -9.91 2.91 -6.61
C GLU A 65 -10.22 1.55 -7.26
N MET A 66 -10.00 0.44 -6.54
CA MET A 66 -10.32 -0.90 -7.04
C MET A 66 -11.82 -1.09 -7.33
N LEU A 67 -12.69 -0.43 -6.55
CA LEU A 67 -14.14 -0.57 -6.65
C LEU A 67 -14.77 0.39 -7.66
N ALA A 68 -14.28 1.63 -7.72
CA ALA A 68 -14.85 2.72 -8.51
C ALA A 68 -14.11 2.95 -9.85
N GLY A 69 -12.89 2.42 -10.00
CA GLY A 69 -12.04 2.57 -11.18
C GLY A 69 -11.41 3.96 -11.34
N GLN A 70 -11.51 4.82 -10.32
CA GLN A 70 -10.99 6.19 -10.29
C GLN A 70 -10.63 6.54 -8.83
N PRO A 71 -9.74 7.52 -8.59
CA PRO A 71 -9.38 7.94 -7.24
C PRO A 71 -10.57 8.65 -6.54
N PRO A 72 -10.61 8.64 -5.20
CA PRO A 72 -11.66 9.33 -4.43
C PRO A 72 -11.50 10.85 -4.40
N PHE A 73 -10.29 11.35 -4.68
CA PHE A 73 -9.94 12.76 -4.74
C PHE A 73 -9.10 12.99 -6.00
N GLU A 74 -9.36 14.09 -6.69
CA GLU A 74 -8.61 14.55 -7.86
C GLU A 74 -8.31 16.03 -7.66
N GLY A 75 -7.31 16.56 -8.35
CA GLY A 75 -7.01 17.99 -8.39
C GLY A 75 -6.28 18.35 -9.67
N GLU A 76 -6.36 19.61 -10.09
CA GLU A 76 -5.61 20.12 -11.25
C GLU A 76 -4.10 20.16 -10.97
N ASP A 77 -3.74 20.41 -9.72
CA ASP A 77 -2.38 20.37 -9.19
C ASP A 77 -2.36 19.75 -7.78
N GLU A 78 -1.17 19.69 -7.17
CA GLU A 78 -0.98 19.11 -5.85
C GLU A 78 -1.71 19.90 -4.75
N GLU A 79 -1.76 21.23 -4.86
CA GLU A 79 -2.44 22.07 -3.86
C GLU A 79 -3.96 21.84 -3.89
N ASP A 80 -4.55 21.73 -5.09
CA ASP A 80 -5.95 21.41 -5.28
C ASP A 80 -6.27 19.98 -4.79
N LEU A 81 -5.43 18.99 -5.11
CA LEU A 81 -5.58 17.62 -4.60
C LEU A 81 -5.59 17.61 -3.07
N PHE A 82 -4.65 18.30 -2.43
CA PHE A 82 -4.58 18.38 -0.98
C PHE A 82 -5.78 19.08 -0.37
N ALA A 83 -6.27 20.15 -1.00
CA ALA A 83 -7.51 20.82 -0.58
C ALA A 83 -8.71 19.86 -0.67
N ASN A 84 -8.78 19.06 -1.74
CA ASN A 84 -9.85 18.08 -1.96
C ASN A 84 -9.78 16.94 -0.93
N ILE A 85 -8.59 16.43 -0.60
CA ILE A 85 -8.41 15.47 0.50
C ILE A 85 -8.95 16.02 1.83
N LEU A 86 -8.71 17.30 2.13
CA LEU A 86 -9.13 17.92 3.39
C LEU A 86 -10.61 18.27 3.46
N GLN A 87 -11.26 18.60 2.33
CA GLN A 87 -12.59 19.23 2.36
C GLN A 87 -13.64 18.53 1.48
N HIS A 88 -13.24 17.92 0.36
CA HIS A 88 -14.18 17.41 -0.63
C HIS A 88 -15.01 16.23 -0.10
N THR A 89 -16.30 16.19 -0.41
CA THR A 89 -17.12 15.04 -0.04
C THR A 89 -17.00 13.97 -1.12
N ILE A 90 -16.47 12.80 -0.77
CA ILE A 90 -16.31 11.67 -1.69
C ILE A 90 -17.67 11.30 -2.29
N SER A 91 -17.73 11.28 -3.62
CA SER A 91 -18.87 10.77 -4.37
C SER A 91 -18.77 9.25 -4.47
N TYR A 92 -19.90 8.54 -4.30
CA TYR A 92 -19.92 7.09 -4.40
C TYR A 92 -20.80 6.70 -5.59
N PRO A 93 -20.26 6.04 -6.63
CA PRO A 93 -21.03 5.59 -7.78
C PRO A 93 -22.18 4.67 -7.36
N LYS A 94 -23.33 4.78 -8.04
CA LYS A 94 -24.52 3.94 -7.79
C LYS A 94 -24.28 2.45 -8.05
N SER A 95 -23.21 2.10 -8.78
CA SER A 95 -22.77 0.73 -9.02
C SER A 95 -22.20 0.07 -7.75
N LEU A 96 -21.75 0.84 -6.76
CA LEU A 96 -21.18 0.29 -5.53
C LEU A 96 -22.26 -0.28 -4.62
N SER A 97 -21.97 -1.44 -4.03
CA SER A 97 -22.84 -2.06 -3.03
C SER A 97 -22.91 -1.21 -1.75
N LYS A 98 -23.95 -1.41 -0.93
CA LYS A 98 -24.09 -0.70 0.35
C LYS A 98 -22.91 -1.00 1.27
N GLU A 99 -22.45 -2.23 1.28
CA GLU A 99 -21.32 -2.70 2.08
C GLU A 99 -19.99 -2.10 1.60
N SER A 100 -19.80 -1.97 0.28
CA SER A 100 -18.66 -1.27 -0.33
C SER A 100 -18.60 0.19 0.08
N VAL A 101 -19.72 0.91 -0.02
CA VAL A 101 -19.79 2.32 0.38
C VAL A 101 -19.56 2.46 1.89
N SER A 102 -20.10 1.53 2.69
CA SER A 102 -19.94 1.52 4.15
C SER A 102 -18.46 1.43 4.55
N ILE A 103 -17.72 0.47 4.00
CA ILE A 103 -16.30 0.29 4.36
C ILE A 103 -15.45 1.48 3.91
N CYS A 104 -15.66 1.98 2.68
CA CYS A 104 -14.93 3.13 2.18
C CYS A 104 -15.18 4.38 3.04
N LYS A 105 -16.43 4.65 3.44
CA LYS A 105 -16.73 5.77 4.36
C LYS A 105 -16.04 5.64 5.70
N ALA A 106 -15.99 4.42 6.25
CA ALA A 106 -15.40 4.15 7.56
C ALA A 106 -13.86 4.30 7.54
N LEU A 107 -13.20 3.88 6.45
CA LEU A 107 -11.75 4.04 6.25
C LEU A 107 -11.37 5.47 5.84
N LEU A 108 -12.16 6.12 4.99
CA LEU A 108 -11.94 7.49 4.51
C LEU A 108 -12.55 8.54 5.45
N THR A 109 -12.60 8.23 6.75
CA THR A 109 -12.96 9.18 7.79
C THR A 109 -11.75 10.05 8.12
N ARG A 110 -11.90 11.37 7.99
CA ARG A 110 -10.81 12.34 8.18
C ARG A 110 -10.28 12.40 9.60
N ASP A 111 -11.15 12.19 10.58
CA ASP A 111 -10.78 12.12 11.99
C ASP A 111 -10.16 10.75 12.28
N PRO A 112 -8.83 10.64 12.49
CA PRO A 112 -8.17 9.35 12.67
C PRO A 112 -8.69 8.59 13.91
N MET A 113 -9.21 9.29 14.92
CA MET A 113 -9.75 8.66 16.13
C MET A 113 -11.10 7.97 15.88
N LYS A 114 -11.80 8.32 14.80
CA LYS A 114 -13.08 7.72 14.40
C LYS A 114 -12.95 6.82 13.17
N ARG A 115 -11.74 6.74 12.61
CA ARG A 115 -11.44 5.95 11.42
C ARG A 115 -11.42 4.46 11.76
N LEU A 116 -12.07 3.66 10.92
CA LEU A 116 -12.06 2.20 11.06
C LEU A 116 -10.62 1.67 11.10
N GLY A 117 -10.34 0.74 12.02
CA GLY A 117 -9.00 0.16 12.19
C GLY A 117 -8.08 0.91 13.18
N CYS A 118 -8.47 2.11 13.61
CA CYS A 118 -7.65 2.93 14.51
C CYS A 118 -7.93 2.67 16.00
N GLY A 119 -9.08 2.07 16.34
CA GLY A 119 -9.42 1.69 17.70
C GLY A 119 -8.54 0.57 18.28
N SER A 120 -8.76 0.25 19.57
CA SER A 120 -8.10 -0.87 20.26
C SER A 120 -8.40 -2.22 19.59
N ASP A 121 -9.63 -2.39 19.11
CA ASP A 121 -10.09 -3.58 18.39
C ASP A 121 -10.02 -3.42 16.87
N GLY A 122 -9.21 -2.47 16.36
CA GLY A 122 -9.24 -2.06 14.95
C GLY A 122 -9.06 -3.21 13.95
N GLU A 123 -8.19 -4.18 14.23
CA GLU A 123 -8.04 -5.36 13.38
C GLU A 123 -9.34 -6.18 13.29
N LYS A 124 -9.97 -6.41 14.45
CA LYS A 124 -11.22 -7.15 14.55
C LYS A 124 -12.36 -6.43 13.84
N GLU A 125 -12.48 -5.11 14.05
CA GLU A 125 -13.50 -4.28 13.40
C GLU A 125 -13.41 -4.37 11.87
N ILE A 126 -12.19 -4.38 11.32
CA ILE A 126 -11.98 -4.53 9.88
C ILE A 126 -12.36 -5.95 9.43
N LYS A 127 -11.84 -6.98 10.11
CA LYS A 127 -12.09 -8.38 9.75
C LYS A 127 -13.58 -8.76 9.80
N GLU A 128 -14.33 -8.18 10.73
CA GLU A 128 -15.76 -8.43 10.94
C GLU A 128 -16.68 -7.51 10.11
N HIS A 129 -16.13 -6.49 9.44
CA HIS A 129 -16.93 -5.58 8.63
C HIS A 129 -17.71 -6.35 7.53
N LEU A 130 -18.98 -5.98 7.30
CA LEU A 130 -19.89 -6.68 6.38
C LEU A 130 -19.38 -6.82 4.95
N PHE A 131 -18.48 -5.94 4.53
CA PHE A 131 -17.77 -6.04 3.25
C PHE A 131 -16.99 -7.36 3.12
N PHE A 132 -16.36 -7.83 4.20
CA PHE A 132 -15.59 -9.07 4.25
C PHE A 132 -16.37 -10.27 4.76
N ARG A 133 -17.72 -10.21 4.84
CA ARG A 133 -18.55 -11.29 5.40
C ARG A 133 -18.37 -12.68 4.77
N ARG A 134 -17.79 -12.76 3.58
CA ARG A 134 -17.52 -14.02 2.85
C ARG A 134 -16.05 -14.46 2.93
N ILE A 135 -15.21 -13.68 3.60
CA ILE A 135 -13.78 -13.93 3.72
C ILE A 135 -13.53 -14.79 4.95
N ASP A 136 -12.88 -15.92 4.73
CA ASP A 136 -12.31 -16.75 5.77
C ASP A 136 -10.83 -16.37 5.92
N TRP A 137 -10.53 -15.57 6.93
CA TRP A 137 -9.20 -14.99 7.13
C TRP A 137 -8.11 -16.04 7.35
N ASP A 138 -8.44 -17.16 8.00
CA ASP A 138 -7.50 -18.25 8.23
C ASP A 138 -7.18 -18.98 6.92
N LYS A 139 -8.21 -19.27 6.10
CA LYS A 139 -7.98 -19.85 4.77
C LYS A 139 -7.23 -18.92 3.83
N ILE A 140 -7.47 -17.60 3.89
CA ILE A 140 -6.71 -16.61 3.11
C ILE A 140 -5.24 -16.62 3.53
N ALA A 141 -4.95 -16.58 4.84
CA ALA A 141 -3.59 -16.61 5.35
C ALA A 141 -2.82 -17.88 4.95
N LEU A 142 -3.52 -19.02 4.91
CA LEU A 142 -2.96 -20.31 4.48
C LEU A 142 -2.98 -20.52 2.96
N ARG A 143 -3.37 -19.51 2.16
CA ARG A 143 -3.48 -19.58 0.69
C ARG A 143 -4.40 -20.72 0.20
N LEU A 144 -5.43 -21.06 0.97
CA LEU A 144 -6.41 -22.11 0.65
C LEU A 144 -7.60 -21.60 -0.17
N VAL A 145 -7.68 -20.31 -0.43
CA VAL A 145 -8.70 -19.69 -1.28
C VAL A 145 -8.08 -19.35 -2.63
N GLN A 146 -8.66 -19.88 -3.71
CA GLN A 146 -8.23 -19.58 -5.07
C GLN A 146 -8.43 -18.09 -5.39
N PRO A 147 -7.39 -17.37 -5.88
CA PRO A 147 -7.53 -15.99 -6.31
C PRO A 147 -8.53 -15.83 -7.47
N PRO A 148 -9.26 -14.71 -7.53
CA PRO A 148 -10.25 -14.46 -8.58
C PRO A 148 -9.62 -14.25 -9.97
N PHE A 149 -8.34 -13.88 -10.01
CA PHE A 149 -7.58 -13.68 -11.23
C PHE A 149 -6.22 -14.37 -11.06
N LYS A 150 -5.90 -15.26 -11.99
CA LYS A 150 -4.58 -15.88 -12.11
C LYS A 150 -3.88 -15.31 -13.35
N PRO A 151 -2.73 -14.64 -13.20
CA PRO A 151 -2.02 -14.06 -14.34
C PRO A 151 -1.53 -15.16 -15.29
N VAL A 152 -1.50 -14.84 -16.58
CA VAL A 152 -0.92 -15.74 -17.58
C VAL A 152 0.59 -15.63 -17.48
N THR A 153 1.25 -16.76 -17.21
CA THR A 153 2.71 -16.87 -17.18
C THR A 153 3.11 -18.13 -17.94
N LEU A 154 3.98 -17.97 -18.93
CA LEU A 154 4.43 -19.06 -19.81
C LEU A 154 5.62 -19.83 -19.20
N SER A 155 6.42 -19.15 -18.39
CA SER A 155 7.59 -19.71 -17.72
C SER A 155 7.96 -18.89 -16.48
N PRO A 156 8.82 -19.40 -15.58
CA PRO A 156 9.33 -18.63 -14.44
C PRO A 156 10.15 -17.38 -14.81
N ARG A 157 10.56 -17.24 -16.07
CA ARG A 157 11.29 -16.07 -16.59
C ARG A 157 10.44 -15.19 -17.50
N ASP A 158 9.15 -15.47 -17.58
CA ASP A 158 8.23 -14.70 -18.40
C ASP A 158 8.07 -13.29 -17.83
N THR A 159 8.28 -12.29 -18.68
CA THR A 159 8.16 -10.87 -18.34
C THR A 159 6.99 -10.20 -19.07
N SER A 160 6.09 -10.97 -19.70
CA SER A 160 4.97 -10.44 -20.50
C SER A 160 3.98 -9.56 -19.74
N ASN A 161 3.96 -9.66 -18.40
CA ASN A 161 3.10 -8.86 -17.52
C ASN A 161 3.77 -7.54 -17.06
N PHE A 162 4.97 -7.23 -17.57
CA PHE A 162 5.68 -5.97 -17.30
C PHE A 162 5.71 -5.08 -18.55
N ASP A 163 5.89 -3.78 -18.35
CA ASP A 163 5.98 -2.84 -19.46
C ASP A 163 7.16 -3.18 -20.39
N SER A 164 6.88 -3.11 -21.69
CA SER A 164 7.87 -3.33 -22.74
C SER A 164 8.98 -2.28 -22.73
N GLU A 165 8.73 -1.08 -22.18
CA GLU A 165 9.75 -0.05 -22.01
C GLU A 165 10.92 -0.55 -21.17
N PHE A 166 10.65 -1.28 -20.08
CA PHE A 166 11.71 -1.81 -19.20
C PHE A 166 12.30 -3.13 -19.73
N THR A 167 11.46 -4.03 -20.24
CA THR A 167 11.91 -5.38 -20.63
C THR A 167 12.71 -5.44 -21.92
N LYS A 168 12.68 -4.38 -22.74
CA LYS A 168 13.52 -4.24 -23.95
C LYS A 168 14.93 -3.74 -23.65
N VAL A 169 15.16 -3.17 -22.47
CA VAL A 169 16.48 -2.63 -22.08
C VAL A 169 17.38 -3.79 -21.66
N THR A 170 18.66 -3.74 -22.07
CA THR A 170 19.65 -4.72 -21.63
C THR A 170 19.84 -4.62 -20.11
N PRO A 171 19.78 -5.74 -19.35
CA PRO A 171 19.95 -5.71 -17.91
C PRO A 171 21.43 -5.51 -17.56
N GLU A 172 21.84 -4.24 -17.47
CA GLU A 172 23.21 -3.84 -17.12
C GLU A 172 23.20 -2.89 -15.91
N LEU A 173 24.19 -3.04 -15.03
CA LEU A 173 24.39 -2.10 -13.93
C LEU A 173 25.02 -0.82 -14.48
N SER A 174 24.40 0.32 -14.17
CA SER A 174 24.94 1.64 -14.53
C SER A 174 26.36 1.82 -13.95
N PRO A 175 27.30 2.40 -14.72
CA PRO A 175 28.64 2.69 -14.22
C PRO A 175 28.60 3.62 -13.00
N THR A 176 29.35 3.29 -11.95
CA THR A 176 29.48 4.11 -10.74
C THR A 176 30.65 5.10 -10.84
N ASP A 177 30.46 6.32 -10.36
CA ASP A 177 31.56 7.29 -10.22
C ASP A 177 32.51 6.87 -9.07
N LYS A 178 33.74 6.52 -9.43
CA LYS A 178 34.76 6.08 -8.47
C LYS A 178 35.15 7.17 -7.47
N LEU A 179 35.19 8.43 -7.89
CA LEU A 179 35.54 9.55 -7.01
C LEU A 179 34.45 9.78 -5.96
N PHE A 180 33.19 9.61 -6.35
CA PHE A 180 32.07 9.63 -5.42
C PHE A 180 32.16 8.49 -4.41
N VAL A 181 32.35 7.24 -4.87
CA VAL A 181 32.43 6.06 -3.99
C VAL A 181 33.59 6.13 -3.00
N MET A 182 34.75 6.67 -3.42
CA MET A 182 35.92 6.86 -2.55
C MET A 182 35.67 7.87 -1.42
N ASN A 183 34.75 8.82 -1.61
CA ASN A 183 34.38 9.81 -0.61
C ASN A 183 33.23 9.36 0.31
N LEU A 184 32.63 8.19 0.07
CA LEU A 184 31.57 7.65 0.92
C LEU A 184 32.15 7.07 2.21
N THR A 185 31.44 7.33 3.31
CA THR A 185 31.75 6.72 4.61
C THR A 185 31.30 5.26 4.60
N GLN A 186 32.22 4.35 4.28
CA GLN A 186 31.91 2.92 4.10
C GLN A 186 31.30 2.24 5.34
N THR A 187 31.39 2.86 6.52
CA THR A 187 30.79 2.34 7.76
C THR A 187 29.29 2.63 7.88
N GLU A 188 28.70 3.50 7.07
CA GLU A 188 27.26 3.82 7.10
C GLU A 188 26.37 2.61 6.78
N PHE A 189 26.90 1.63 6.02
CA PHE A 189 26.20 0.41 5.63
C PHE A 189 26.58 -0.81 6.49
N SER A 190 27.19 -0.58 7.66
CA SER A 190 27.53 -1.67 8.58
C SER A 190 26.27 -2.44 9.02
N GLY A 191 26.32 -3.77 9.00
CA GLY A 191 25.17 -4.62 9.33
C GLY A 191 24.17 -4.83 8.20
N PHE A 192 24.42 -4.31 6.99
CA PHE A 192 23.53 -4.49 5.84
C PHE A 192 23.49 -5.94 5.31
N SER A 193 24.59 -6.70 5.43
CA SER A 193 24.65 -8.08 4.95
C SER A 193 23.72 -9.00 5.75
N PHE A 194 22.73 -9.59 5.09
CA PHE A 194 21.74 -10.48 5.69
C PHE A 194 21.40 -11.63 4.74
N VAL A 195 21.15 -12.82 5.30
CA VAL A 195 20.65 -14.00 4.58
C VAL A 195 19.52 -14.58 5.40
N ASN A 196 18.34 -14.73 4.81
CA ASN A 196 17.18 -15.28 5.49
C ASN A 196 17.30 -16.83 5.58
N PRO A 197 17.42 -17.43 6.78
CA PRO A 197 17.50 -18.88 6.92
C PRO A 197 16.17 -19.60 6.65
N GLU A 198 15.05 -18.87 6.68
CA GLU A 198 13.69 -19.41 6.48
C GLU A 198 13.21 -19.25 5.03
N PHE A 199 14.05 -18.76 4.12
CA PHE A 199 13.65 -18.60 2.72
C PHE A 199 13.48 -19.97 2.04
N ILE A 200 12.23 -20.36 1.82
CA ILE A 200 11.86 -21.59 1.14
C ILE A 200 11.83 -21.31 -0.37
N VAL A 201 12.67 -22.00 -1.13
CA VAL A 201 12.55 -22.07 -2.59
C VAL A 201 11.61 -23.23 -2.91
N GLU A 202 10.41 -22.93 -3.37
CA GLU A 202 9.56 -23.94 -4.02
C GLU A 202 10.23 -24.28 -5.36
N VAL A 203 10.85 -25.46 -5.43
CA VAL A 203 11.52 -26.00 -6.63
C VAL A 203 10.54 -26.83 -7.44
#